data_AF-A0A6P4FGM1-F1
#
_entry.id   AF-A0A6P4FGM1-F1
#
_cell.length_a   1.000
_cell.length_b   1.000
_cell.length_c   1.000
_cell.angle_alpha   90.00
_cell.angle_beta   90.00
_cell.angle_gamma   90.00
#
_symmetry.space_group_name_H-M   'P 1'
#
loop_
_entity.id
_entity.type
_entity.pdbx_description
1 polymer ?
#
loop_
_entity_poly.entity_id
_entity_poly.type
_entity_poly.pdbx_seq_one_letter_code
_entity_poly.pdbx_strand_id
1 'polypeptide(L)'
;MQSFSVVAISLVLLSLSAVQANNVSESMDNYILQNQRQYDAKLKLLEDQLANFRTLFAKRIEALNMQADSMQFKLEEAAARLDPITLIDPWSKQCVQNYSVAIPTIASARSSIIKCAENLNGVLNSPESTYNSLNSYYKNNLKNALNQCVKLHPNAHFNYTLCVSKVIGDANKYTVTSQNNFNTYLKSSECTAESRIRTSWQCSFGQVYSITSSVEVAQRLVELCLVNREVCGSVVCSQPSCPNVTNVTLAEINPRKETINNPFTFVTNGMNCLTFRITG
;
A
#
# COMPACT_ATOMS: atom_id res chain seq x y z
N MET A 1 -8.00 -11.10 -36.53
CA MET A 1 -7.67 -12.49 -36.15
C MET A 1 -7.97 -12.63 -34.66
N GLN A 2 -9.24 -12.81 -34.28
CA GLN A 2 -9.90 -14.12 -34.03
C GLN A 2 -9.08 -15.07 -33.16
N SER A 3 -9.52 -15.25 -31.91
CA SER A 3 -9.56 -16.58 -31.29
C SER A 3 -10.68 -16.60 -30.25
N PHE A 4 -11.81 -17.18 -30.64
CA PHE A 4 -12.90 -17.57 -29.75
C PHE A 4 -12.60 -18.98 -29.25
N SER A 5 -12.38 -19.15 -27.95
CA SER A 5 -12.33 -20.47 -27.34
C SER A 5 -13.75 -20.98 -27.11
N VAL A 6 -14.05 -22.07 -27.81
CA VAL A 6 -15.31 -22.82 -27.83
C VAL A 6 -15.54 -23.47 -26.46
N VAL A 7 -16.66 -23.15 -25.81
CA VAL A 7 -17.19 -23.93 -24.68
C VAL A 7 -18.18 -24.94 -25.25
N ALA A 8 -17.83 -26.22 -25.17
CA ALA A 8 -18.72 -27.31 -25.54
C ALA A 8 -19.85 -27.42 -24.50
N ILE A 9 -21.09 -27.16 -24.94
CA ILE A 9 -22.30 -27.40 -24.15
C ILE A 9 -22.87 -28.74 -24.61
N SER A 10 -22.81 -29.74 -23.74
CA SER A 10 -23.43 -31.05 -23.95
C SER A 10 -24.94 -30.93 -23.78
N LEU A 11 -25.67 -30.77 -24.88
CA LEU A 11 -27.13 -30.85 -24.95
C LEU A 11 -27.54 -32.31 -25.18
N VAL A 12 -28.09 -32.97 -24.16
CA VAL A 12 -28.84 -34.22 -24.35
C VAL A 12 -30.30 -33.85 -24.57
N LEU A 13 -30.74 -33.99 -25.82
CA LEU A 13 -32.14 -33.88 -26.24
C LEU A 13 -32.87 -35.20 -25.95
N LEU A 14 -33.93 -35.15 -25.15
CA LEU A 14 -34.95 -36.19 -25.07
C LEU A 14 -36.25 -35.65 -25.69
N SER A 15 -36.75 -36.39 -26.66
CA SER A 15 -37.87 -36.08 -27.55
C SER A 15 -39.25 -36.17 -26.89
N LEU A 16 -40.19 -35.37 -27.43
CA LEU A 16 -41.58 -35.12 -27.01
C LEU A 16 -42.53 -36.35 -27.01
N SER A 17 -43.50 -36.36 -26.08
CA SER A 17 -44.96 -36.21 -26.38
C SER A 17 -45.88 -36.35 -25.14
N ALA A 18 -46.67 -35.29 -24.84
CA ALA A 18 -48.00 -35.26 -24.18
C ALA A 18 -48.34 -33.81 -23.74
N VAL A 19 -49.17 -33.13 -24.54
CA VAL A 19 -49.18 -31.67 -24.78
C VAL A 19 -49.90 -30.78 -23.74
N GLN A 20 -50.20 -31.27 -22.54
CA GLN A 20 -50.77 -30.40 -21.48
C GLN A 20 -50.21 -30.60 -20.07
N ALA A 21 -49.61 -31.75 -19.77
CA ALA A 21 -48.81 -31.97 -18.56
C ALA A 21 -47.34 -31.53 -18.73
N ASN A 22 -46.84 -31.50 -19.97
CA ASN A 22 -45.43 -31.13 -20.27
C ASN A 22 -45.16 -29.62 -20.15
N ASN A 23 -46.13 -28.75 -20.47
CA ASN A 23 -45.93 -27.30 -20.45
C ASN A 23 -45.67 -26.74 -19.04
N VAL A 24 -46.25 -27.34 -17.99
CA VAL A 24 -46.06 -26.90 -16.61
C VAL A 24 -44.68 -27.34 -16.08
N SER A 25 -44.22 -28.54 -16.46
CA SER A 25 -42.87 -29.01 -16.12
C SER A 25 -41.81 -28.16 -16.83
N GLU A 26 -41.94 -27.95 -18.14
CA GLU A 26 -41.00 -27.16 -18.94
C GLU A 26 -40.95 -25.68 -18.49
N SER A 27 -42.11 -25.08 -18.18
CA SER A 27 -42.16 -23.73 -17.61
C SER A 27 -41.47 -23.64 -16.25
N MET A 28 -41.59 -24.68 -15.41
CA MET A 28 -40.95 -24.71 -14.10
C MET A 28 -39.44 -24.96 -14.20
N ASP A 29 -39.01 -25.81 -15.12
CA ASP A 29 -37.60 -26.07 -15.40
C ASP A 29 -36.92 -24.81 -15.95
N ASN A 30 -37.59 -24.08 -16.85
CA ASN A 30 -37.14 -22.77 -17.31
C ASN A 30 -37.07 -21.74 -16.18
N TYR A 31 -38.05 -21.74 -15.27
CA TYR A 31 -38.05 -20.87 -14.09
C TYR A 31 -36.86 -21.17 -13.16
N ILE A 32 -36.60 -22.44 -12.86
CA ILE A 32 -35.45 -22.87 -12.06
C ILE A 32 -34.14 -22.45 -12.75
N LEU A 33 -33.99 -22.74 -14.03
CA LEU A 33 -32.79 -22.42 -14.80
C LEU A 33 -32.52 -20.91 -14.84
N GLN A 34 -33.56 -20.10 -14.99
CA GLN A 34 -33.43 -18.64 -14.99
C GLN A 34 -32.95 -18.12 -13.63
N ASN A 35 -33.47 -18.66 -12.52
CA ASN A 35 -33.00 -18.29 -11.17
C ASN A 35 -31.55 -18.75 -10.94
N GLN A 36 -31.17 -19.95 -11.38
CA GLN A 36 -29.78 -20.42 -11.32
C GLN A 36 -28.82 -19.48 -12.04
N ARG A 37 -29.16 -19.04 -13.27
CA ARG A 37 -28.36 -18.05 -14.00
C ARG A 37 -28.22 -16.73 -13.24
N GLN A 38 -29.27 -16.27 -12.56
CA GLN A 38 -29.21 -15.06 -11.73
C GLN A 38 -28.30 -15.25 -10.51
N TYR A 39 -28.33 -16.41 -9.87
CA TYR A 39 -27.44 -16.74 -8.75
C TYR A 39 -25.98 -16.82 -9.17
N ASP A 40 -25.70 -17.46 -10.31
CA ASP A 40 -24.34 -17.54 -10.86
C ASP A 40 -23.80 -16.14 -11.22
N ALA A 41 -24.63 -15.31 -11.87
CA ALA A 41 -24.28 -13.93 -12.16
C ALA A 41 -24.03 -13.12 -10.88
N LYS A 42 -24.80 -13.37 -9.82
CA LYS A 42 -24.59 -12.72 -8.52
C LYS A 42 -23.25 -13.15 -7.89
N LEU A 43 -22.94 -14.44 -7.85
CA LEU A 43 -21.66 -14.92 -7.33
C LEU A 43 -20.49 -14.32 -8.10
N LYS A 44 -20.57 -14.29 -9.43
CA LYS A 44 -19.54 -13.71 -10.28
C LYS A 44 -19.31 -12.23 -9.95
N LEU A 45 -20.38 -11.45 -9.78
CA LEU A 45 -20.26 -10.04 -9.39
C LEU A 45 -19.52 -9.87 -8.06
N LEU A 46 -19.84 -10.66 -7.05
CA LEU A 46 -19.18 -10.58 -5.73
C LEU A 46 -17.70 -10.99 -5.81
N GLU A 47 -17.39 -12.01 -6.62
CA GLU A 47 -16.01 -12.45 -6.89
C GLU A 47 -15.19 -11.37 -7.60
N ASP A 48 -15.76 -10.74 -8.63
CA ASP A 48 -15.14 -9.62 -9.35
C ASP A 48 -14.87 -8.43 -8.40
N GLN A 49 -15.80 -8.14 -7.48
CA GLN A 49 -15.61 -7.10 -6.46
C GLN A 49 -14.45 -7.43 -5.50
N LEU A 50 -14.33 -8.68 -5.04
CA LEU A 50 -13.18 -9.12 -4.23
C LEU A 50 -11.86 -9.02 -5.01
N ALA A 51 -11.85 -9.43 -6.28
CA ALA A 51 -10.66 -9.37 -7.13
C ALA A 51 -10.21 -7.92 -7.40
N ASN A 52 -11.17 -7.04 -7.67
CA ASN A 52 -10.92 -5.60 -7.85
C ASN A 52 -10.34 -4.97 -6.60
N PHE A 53 -10.87 -5.32 -5.42
CA PHE A 53 -10.28 -4.90 -4.14
C PHE A 53 -8.81 -5.29 -4.06
N ARG A 54 -8.49 -6.59 -4.19
CA ARG A 54 -7.11 -7.08 -4.06
C ARG A 54 -6.16 -6.36 -5.01
N THR A 55 -6.58 -6.19 -6.26
CA THR A 55 -5.77 -5.52 -7.30
C THR A 55 -5.54 -4.04 -6.99
N LEU A 56 -6.60 -3.30 -6.61
CA LEU A 56 -6.51 -1.88 -6.33
C LEU A 56 -5.59 -1.60 -5.14
N PHE A 57 -5.78 -2.33 -4.05
CA PHE A 57 -5.03 -2.10 -2.82
C PHE A 57 -3.58 -2.60 -2.91
N ALA A 58 -3.31 -3.70 -3.63
CA ALA A 58 -1.94 -4.14 -3.90
C ALA A 58 -1.12 -3.08 -4.68
N LYS A 59 -1.70 -2.53 -5.76
CA LYS A 59 -1.05 -1.48 -6.57
C LYS A 59 -0.72 -0.22 -5.77
N ARG A 60 -1.58 0.15 -4.82
CA ARG A 60 -1.36 1.34 -3.97
C ARG A 60 -0.23 1.14 -2.94
N ILE A 61 0.03 -0.09 -2.51
CA ILE A 61 1.19 -0.41 -1.67
C ILE A 61 2.46 -0.55 -2.50
N GLU A 62 2.37 -1.10 -3.71
CA GLU A 62 3.50 -1.22 -4.64
C GLU A 62 4.14 0.14 -4.99
N ALA A 63 3.36 1.23 -4.97
CA ALA A 63 3.87 2.58 -5.13
C ALA A 63 4.96 2.98 -4.10
N LEU A 64 5.06 2.28 -2.96
CA LEU A 64 6.18 2.44 -2.02
C LEU A 64 7.52 1.98 -2.63
N ASN A 65 7.51 0.95 -3.47
CA ASN A 65 8.71 0.53 -4.19
C ASN A 65 9.18 1.62 -5.16
N MET A 66 8.25 2.31 -5.83
CA MET A 66 8.59 3.45 -6.69
C MET A 66 9.24 4.59 -5.90
N GLN A 67 8.79 4.84 -4.66
CA GLN A 67 9.44 5.82 -3.78
C GLN A 67 10.84 5.37 -3.35
N ALA A 68 11.02 4.08 -3.06
CA ALA A 68 12.33 3.52 -2.74
C ALA A 68 13.30 3.60 -3.92
N ASP A 69 12.83 3.33 -5.15
CA ASP A 69 13.61 3.45 -6.38
C ASP A 69 13.99 4.91 -6.64
N SER A 70 13.05 5.84 -6.49
CA SER A 70 13.33 7.28 -6.60
C SER A 70 14.40 7.73 -5.59
N MET A 71 14.34 7.21 -4.36
CA MET A 71 15.33 7.52 -3.34
C MET A 71 16.71 6.94 -3.66
N GLN A 72 16.76 5.74 -4.25
CA GLN A 72 18.01 5.17 -4.72
C GLN A 72 18.70 6.09 -5.73
N PHE A 73 17.97 6.59 -6.74
CA PHE A 73 18.54 7.51 -7.72
C PHE A 73 19.12 8.78 -7.07
N LYS A 74 18.43 9.35 -6.08
CA LYS A 74 18.95 10.51 -5.34
C LYS A 74 20.25 10.21 -4.59
N LEU A 75 20.37 9.03 -4.01
CA LEU A 75 21.59 8.61 -3.30
C LEU A 75 22.74 8.34 -4.28
N GLU A 76 22.45 7.75 -5.43
CA GLU A 76 23.41 7.57 -6.52
C GLU A 76 23.89 8.91 -7.07
N GLU A 77 23.00 9.89 -7.24
CA GLU A 77 23.35 11.25 -7.64
C GLU A 77 24.25 11.93 -6.59
N ALA A 78 23.92 11.78 -5.30
CA ALA A 78 24.72 12.32 -4.22
C ALA A 78 26.14 11.70 -4.19
N ALA A 79 26.25 10.39 -4.39
CA ALA A 79 27.54 9.71 -4.50
C ALA A 79 28.32 10.20 -5.73
N ALA A 80 27.68 10.25 -6.91
CA ALA A 80 28.31 10.74 -8.13
C ALA A 80 28.81 12.19 -8.03
N ARG A 81 28.19 13.00 -7.17
CA ARG A 81 28.63 14.37 -6.86
C ARG A 81 29.80 14.42 -5.88
N LEU A 82 29.77 13.59 -4.83
CA LEU A 82 30.74 13.62 -3.74
C LEU A 82 32.02 12.82 -4.05
N ASP A 83 31.91 11.70 -4.76
CA ASP A 83 33.04 10.80 -5.04
C ASP A 83 34.18 11.49 -5.80
N PRO A 84 33.94 12.30 -6.85
CA PRO A 84 35.01 13.02 -7.54
C PRO A 84 35.74 14.04 -6.64
N ILE A 85 35.05 14.65 -5.68
CA ILE A 85 35.65 15.61 -4.74
C ILE A 85 36.73 14.94 -3.89
N THR A 86 36.58 13.65 -3.59
CA THR A 86 37.58 12.88 -2.83
C THR A 86 38.92 12.70 -3.54
N LEU A 87 38.95 12.95 -4.86
CA LEU A 87 40.14 12.78 -5.70
C LEU A 87 40.93 14.09 -5.89
N ILE A 88 40.38 15.24 -5.48
CA ILE A 88 41.00 16.56 -5.71
C ILE A 88 42.29 16.70 -4.89
N ASP A 89 42.19 16.59 -3.56
CA ASP A 89 43.32 16.69 -2.63
C ASP A 89 42.95 16.09 -1.25
N PRO A 90 43.91 15.89 -0.34
CA PRO A 90 43.65 15.29 0.97
C PRO A 90 42.64 16.05 1.85
N TRP A 91 42.58 17.38 1.77
CA TRP A 91 41.60 18.19 2.51
C TRP A 91 40.19 17.95 1.97
N SER A 92 40.04 18.00 0.65
CA SER A 92 38.76 17.73 -0.04
C SER A 92 38.24 16.32 0.29
N LYS A 93 39.13 15.32 0.30
CA LYS A 93 38.83 13.95 0.76
C LYS A 93 38.36 13.91 2.20
N GLN A 94 39.03 14.60 3.11
CA GLN A 94 38.68 14.64 4.53
C GLN A 94 37.29 15.28 4.75
N CYS A 95 36.98 16.38 4.05
CA CYS A 95 35.67 17.02 4.11
C CYS A 95 34.55 16.03 3.73
N VAL A 96 34.70 15.32 2.60
CA VAL A 96 33.70 14.32 2.19
C VAL A 96 33.57 13.21 3.22
N GLN A 97 34.68 12.65 3.72
CA GLN A 97 34.65 11.56 4.69
C GLN A 97 34.00 11.95 6.02
N ASN A 98 34.20 13.19 6.49
CA ASN A 98 33.64 13.65 7.76
C ASN A 98 32.11 13.79 7.72
N TYR A 99 31.54 14.20 6.58
CA TYR A 99 30.11 14.55 6.50
C TYR A 99 29.26 13.53 5.74
N SER A 100 29.85 12.71 4.86
CA SER A 100 29.12 11.67 4.11
C SER A 100 28.60 10.52 4.98
N VAL A 101 29.11 10.35 6.21
CA VAL A 101 28.63 9.31 7.14
C VAL A 101 27.16 9.49 7.54
N ALA A 102 26.63 10.71 7.42
CA ALA A 102 25.23 11.02 7.67
C ALA A 102 24.31 10.59 6.50
N ILE A 103 24.88 10.30 5.32
CA ILE A 103 24.13 9.83 4.16
C ILE A 103 23.88 8.33 4.33
N PRO A 104 22.62 7.87 4.38
CA PRO A 104 22.33 6.45 4.51
C PRO A 104 22.72 5.70 3.24
N THR A 105 23.05 4.42 3.38
CA THR A 105 23.28 3.55 2.23
C THR A 105 21.98 3.31 1.46
N ILE A 106 22.08 3.04 0.15
CA ILE A 106 20.94 2.69 -0.71
C ILE A 106 20.13 1.54 -0.10
N ALA A 107 20.80 0.49 0.38
CA ALA A 107 20.15 -0.65 1.01
C ALA A 107 19.34 -0.26 2.26
N SER A 108 19.91 0.59 3.12
CA SER A 108 19.22 1.08 4.32
C SER A 108 18.02 1.95 3.98
N ALA A 109 18.19 2.89 3.05
CA ALA A 109 17.14 3.80 2.59
C ALA A 109 15.96 3.07 1.93
N ARG A 110 16.25 2.11 1.03
CA ARG A 110 15.22 1.28 0.42
C ARG A 110 14.48 0.45 1.48
N SER A 111 15.22 -0.16 2.40
CA SER A 111 14.63 -0.98 3.45
C SER A 111 13.72 -0.17 4.38
N SER A 112 14.11 1.05 4.77
CA SER A 112 13.30 1.88 5.65
C SER A 112 11.99 2.33 5.01
N ILE A 113 12.00 2.62 3.70
CA ILE A 113 10.79 2.93 2.92
C ILE A 113 9.88 1.71 2.79
N ILE A 114 10.42 0.55 2.37
CA ILE A 114 9.62 -0.66 2.13
C ILE A 114 9.00 -1.19 3.44
N LYS A 115 9.69 -1.04 4.58
CA LYS A 115 9.17 -1.42 5.90
C LYS A 115 7.93 -0.64 6.33
N CYS A 116 7.62 0.49 5.69
CA CYS A 116 6.39 1.22 5.93
C CYS A 116 5.14 0.52 5.37
N ALA A 117 5.29 -0.52 4.54
CA ALA A 117 4.16 -1.26 3.99
C ALA A 117 3.37 -1.96 5.12
N GLU A 118 2.12 -1.55 5.28
CA GLU A 118 1.19 -2.17 6.21
C GLU A 118 0.66 -3.49 5.63
N ASN A 119 0.42 -4.44 6.51
CA ASN A 119 -0.12 -5.74 6.09
C ASN A 119 -1.62 -5.60 5.78
N LEU A 120 -2.08 -6.11 4.63
CA LEU A 120 -3.50 -6.18 4.27
C LEU A 120 -4.13 -7.55 4.53
N ASN A 121 -3.38 -8.48 5.11
CA ASN A 121 -3.90 -9.79 5.49
C ASN A 121 -5.10 -9.66 6.42
N GLY A 122 -6.09 -10.50 6.16
CA GLY A 122 -7.31 -10.57 6.95
C GLY A 122 -8.35 -9.48 6.66
N VAL A 123 -8.02 -8.45 5.87
CA VAL A 123 -8.95 -7.36 5.59
C VAL A 123 -10.20 -7.86 4.85
N LEU A 124 -10.08 -8.90 4.01
CA LEU A 124 -11.18 -9.47 3.24
C LEU A 124 -11.85 -10.69 3.88
N ASN A 125 -11.48 -11.10 5.09
CA ASN A 125 -12.02 -12.32 5.71
C ASN A 125 -13.56 -12.33 5.79
N SER A 126 -14.15 -11.23 6.24
CA SER A 126 -15.61 -11.10 6.39
C SER A 126 -16.38 -11.13 5.06
N PRO A 127 -16.03 -10.33 4.03
CA PRO A 127 -16.70 -10.42 2.74
C PRO A 127 -16.45 -11.78 2.03
N GLU A 128 -15.24 -12.35 2.13
CA GLU A 128 -14.95 -13.69 1.60
C GLU A 128 -15.79 -14.78 2.28
N SER A 129 -15.93 -14.73 3.61
CA SER A 129 -16.77 -15.66 4.35
C SER A 129 -18.23 -15.57 3.92
N THR A 130 -18.74 -14.36 3.69
CA THR A 130 -20.11 -14.16 3.19
C THR A 130 -20.28 -14.73 1.78
N TYR A 131 -19.33 -14.49 0.87
CA TYR A 131 -19.32 -15.08 -0.47
C TYR A 131 -19.32 -16.62 -0.40
N ASN A 132 -18.42 -17.20 0.40
CA ASN A 132 -18.28 -18.65 0.55
C ASN A 132 -19.57 -19.28 1.10
N SER A 133 -20.20 -18.63 2.07
CA SER A 133 -21.48 -19.05 2.64
C SER A 133 -22.59 -19.04 1.59
N LEU A 134 -22.68 -17.98 0.78
CA LEU A 134 -23.67 -17.88 -0.30
C LEU A 134 -23.45 -18.93 -1.40
N ASN A 135 -22.20 -19.12 -1.82
CA ASN A 135 -21.83 -20.12 -2.82
C ASN A 135 -22.17 -21.55 -2.32
N SER A 136 -21.85 -21.84 -1.07
CA SER A 136 -22.20 -23.12 -0.43
C SER A 136 -23.71 -23.32 -0.35
N TYR A 137 -24.47 -22.27 -0.01
CA TYR A 137 -25.92 -22.33 0.05
C TYR A 137 -26.53 -22.69 -1.31
N TYR A 138 -26.09 -22.08 -2.40
CA TYR A 138 -26.58 -22.43 -3.74
C TYR A 138 -26.20 -23.85 -4.15
N LYS A 139 -24.95 -24.26 -3.93
CA LYS A 139 -24.44 -25.58 -4.33
C LYS A 139 -25.07 -26.74 -3.56
N ASN A 140 -25.34 -26.52 -2.28
CA ASN A 140 -25.77 -27.57 -1.35
C ASN A 140 -27.24 -27.41 -0.98
N ASN A 141 -27.60 -26.33 -0.30
CA ASN A 141 -28.93 -26.17 0.29
C ASN A 141 -30.01 -26.04 -0.78
N LEU A 142 -29.85 -25.13 -1.73
CA LEU A 142 -30.80 -24.92 -2.82
C LEU A 142 -30.94 -26.18 -3.68
N LYS A 143 -29.81 -26.77 -4.10
CA LYS A 143 -29.80 -28.01 -4.90
C LYS A 143 -30.54 -29.15 -4.20
N ASN A 144 -30.27 -29.36 -2.91
CA ASN A 144 -30.90 -30.42 -2.14
C ASN A 144 -32.40 -30.17 -1.94
N ALA A 145 -32.80 -28.93 -1.68
CA ALA A 145 -34.21 -28.55 -1.53
C ALA A 145 -35.01 -28.73 -2.83
N LEU A 146 -34.45 -28.35 -3.98
CA LEU A 146 -35.07 -28.58 -5.29
C LEU A 146 -35.21 -30.08 -5.58
N ASN A 147 -34.17 -30.87 -5.33
CA ASN A 147 -34.23 -32.33 -5.46
C ASN A 147 -35.29 -32.96 -4.55
N GLN A 148 -35.49 -32.40 -3.36
CA GLN A 148 -36.53 -32.87 -2.43
C GLN A 148 -37.93 -32.56 -2.94
N CYS A 149 -38.17 -31.40 -3.56
CA CYS A 149 -39.45 -31.09 -4.20
C CYS A 149 -39.81 -32.12 -5.29
N VAL A 150 -38.84 -32.51 -6.12
CA VAL A 150 -39.02 -33.55 -7.15
C VAL A 150 -39.39 -34.90 -6.51
N LYS A 151 -38.69 -35.30 -5.45
CA LYS A 151 -38.91 -36.59 -4.76
C LYS A 151 -40.28 -36.69 -4.08
N LEU A 152 -40.75 -35.60 -3.46
CA LEU A 152 -42.00 -35.60 -2.70
C LEU A 152 -43.25 -35.46 -3.58
N HIS A 153 -43.11 -34.89 -4.78
CA HIS A 153 -44.24 -34.57 -5.65
C HIS A 153 -44.04 -35.05 -7.10
N PRO A 154 -43.77 -36.35 -7.33
CA PRO A 154 -43.41 -36.86 -8.66
C PRO A 154 -44.51 -36.69 -9.72
N ASN A 155 -45.79 -36.76 -9.32
CA ASN A 155 -46.95 -36.67 -10.23
C ASN A 155 -47.94 -35.54 -9.83
N ALA A 156 -47.56 -34.67 -8.89
CA ALA A 156 -48.43 -33.64 -8.33
C ALA A 156 -47.97 -32.24 -8.76
N HIS A 157 -48.30 -31.84 -9.98
CA HIS A 157 -47.81 -30.60 -10.61
C HIS A 157 -48.03 -29.33 -9.78
N PHE A 158 -49.20 -29.18 -9.15
CA PHE A 158 -49.49 -28.03 -8.29
C PHE A 158 -48.61 -28.00 -7.03
N ASN A 159 -48.48 -29.14 -6.35
CA ASN A 159 -47.67 -29.24 -5.14
C ASN A 159 -46.16 -29.07 -5.45
N TYR A 160 -45.71 -29.61 -6.58
CA TYR A 160 -44.36 -29.38 -7.08
C TYR A 160 -44.09 -27.90 -7.34
N THR A 161 -45.00 -27.23 -8.05
CA THR A 161 -44.91 -25.79 -8.36
C THR A 161 -44.84 -24.93 -7.10
N LEU A 162 -45.68 -25.20 -6.11
CA LEU A 162 -45.66 -24.50 -4.82
C LEU A 162 -44.35 -24.74 -4.07
N CYS A 163 -43.85 -25.98 -4.05
CA CYS A 163 -42.58 -26.32 -3.41
C CYS A 163 -41.40 -25.57 -4.03
N VAL A 164 -41.26 -25.63 -5.36
CA VAL A 164 -40.18 -24.96 -6.10
C VAL A 164 -40.24 -23.45 -5.90
N SER A 165 -41.43 -22.84 -6.02
CA SER A 165 -41.61 -21.39 -5.84
C SER A 165 -41.21 -20.94 -4.43
N LYS A 166 -41.55 -21.73 -3.40
CA LYS A 166 -41.14 -21.45 -2.02
C LYS A 166 -39.63 -21.54 -1.86
N VAL A 167 -39.01 -22.64 -2.33
CA VAL A 167 -37.56 -22.85 -2.24
C VAL A 167 -36.79 -21.72 -2.93
N ILE A 168 -37.23 -21.29 -4.11
CA ILE A 168 -36.63 -20.16 -4.84
C ILE A 168 -36.88 -18.84 -4.10
N GLY A 169 -38.07 -18.63 -3.54
CA GLY A 169 -38.36 -17.46 -2.69
C GLY A 169 -37.44 -17.36 -1.48
N ASP A 170 -37.20 -18.47 -0.78
CA ASP A 170 -36.29 -18.54 0.36
C ASP A 170 -34.83 -18.29 -0.09
N ALA A 171 -34.42 -18.85 -1.23
CA ALA A 171 -33.09 -18.60 -1.79
C ALA A 171 -32.90 -17.15 -2.21
N ASN A 172 -33.90 -16.50 -2.80
CA ASN A 172 -33.88 -15.08 -3.14
C ASN A 172 -33.74 -14.21 -1.90
N LYS A 173 -34.48 -14.53 -0.83
CA LYS A 173 -34.36 -13.82 0.46
C LYS A 173 -32.94 -13.96 1.04
N TYR A 174 -32.41 -15.19 1.07
CA TYR A 174 -31.04 -15.44 1.55
C TYR A 174 -29.99 -14.72 0.70
N THR A 175 -30.19 -14.66 -0.62
CA THR A 175 -29.34 -13.94 -1.57
C THR A 175 -29.27 -12.45 -1.24
N VAL A 176 -30.43 -11.81 -1.06
CA VAL A 176 -30.50 -10.36 -0.76
C VAL A 176 -29.83 -10.06 0.57
N THR A 177 -30.11 -10.84 1.61
CA THR A 177 -29.47 -10.67 2.92
C THR A 177 -27.95 -10.84 2.83
N SER A 178 -27.48 -11.89 2.16
CA SER A 178 -26.05 -12.15 2.00
C SER A 178 -25.36 -11.06 1.19
N GLN A 179 -26.01 -10.55 0.15
CA GLN A 179 -25.48 -9.43 -0.63
C GLN A 179 -25.36 -8.15 0.20
N ASN A 180 -26.36 -7.82 1.01
CA ASN A 180 -26.30 -6.65 1.89
C ASN A 180 -25.16 -6.76 2.91
N ASN A 181 -24.99 -7.94 3.50
CA ASN A 181 -23.89 -8.22 4.42
C ASN A 181 -22.55 -8.11 3.71
N PHE A 182 -22.43 -8.70 2.51
CA PHE A 182 -21.22 -8.61 1.70
C PHE A 182 -20.86 -7.15 1.41
N ASN A 183 -21.80 -6.34 0.92
CA ASN A 183 -21.56 -4.94 0.61
C ASN A 183 -21.11 -4.15 1.85
N THR A 184 -21.75 -4.40 3.00
CA THR A 184 -21.41 -3.76 4.27
C THR A 184 -19.99 -4.12 4.71
N TYR A 185 -19.64 -5.41 4.66
CA TYR A 185 -18.32 -5.87 5.04
C TYR A 185 -17.25 -5.43 4.06
N LEU A 186 -17.51 -5.47 2.76
CA LEU A 186 -16.60 -4.97 1.75
C LEU A 186 -16.32 -3.48 1.97
N LYS A 187 -17.34 -2.68 2.29
CA LYS A 187 -17.15 -1.26 2.59
C LYS A 187 -16.29 -1.03 3.84
N SER A 188 -16.53 -1.81 4.90
CA SER A 188 -15.68 -1.77 6.09
C SER A 188 -14.23 -2.17 5.79
N SER A 189 -14.04 -3.17 4.95
CA SER A 189 -12.73 -3.62 4.47
C SER A 189 -12.02 -2.53 3.67
N GLU A 190 -12.73 -1.79 2.80
CA GLU A 190 -12.19 -0.65 2.05
C GLU A 190 -11.69 0.43 3.00
N CYS A 191 -12.49 0.86 3.97
CA CYS A 191 -12.08 1.87 4.93
C CYS A 191 -10.85 1.41 5.75
N THR A 192 -10.80 0.14 6.13
CA THR A 192 -9.66 -0.43 6.86
C THR A 192 -8.39 -0.41 6.01
N ALA A 193 -8.49 -0.87 4.76
CA ALA A 193 -7.34 -0.89 3.86
C ALA A 193 -6.89 0.52 3.46
N GLU A 194 -7.80 1.47 3.26
CA GLU A 194 -7.44 2.87 3.01
C GLU A 194 -6.72 3.51 4.19
N SER A 195 -7.17 3.24 5.42
CA SER A 195 -6.48 3.71 6.62
C SER A 195 -5.05 3.16 6.70
N ARG A 196 -4.88 1.84 6.47
CA ARG A 196 -3.55 1.19 6.43
C ARG A 196 -2.65 1.76 5.35
N ILE A 197 -3.17 1.93 4.13
CA ILE A 197 -2.43 2.59 3.05
C ILE A 197 -2.01 3.99 3.48
N ARG A 198 -2.91 4.81 4.01
CA ARG A 198 -2.56 6.18 4.43
C ARG A 198 -1.43 6.18 5.45
N THR A 199 -1.47 5.27 6.43
CA THR A 199 -0.38 5.09 7.40
C THR A 199 0.93 4.73 6.71
N SER A 200 0.92 3.78 5.76
CA SER A 200 2.12 3.43 4.99
C SER A 200 2.71 4.59 4.22
N TRP A 201 1.85 5.39 3.57
CA TRP A 201 2.28 6.57 2.81
C TRP A 201 2.84 7.66 3.72
N GLN A 202 2.24 7.90 4.89
CA GLN A 202 2.76 8.85 5.87
C GLN A 202 4.13 8.42 6.41
N CYS A 203 4.27 7.13 6.77
CA CYS A 203 5.55 6.57 7.20
C CYS A 203 6.61 6.74 6.10
N SER A 204 6.29 6.35 4.86
CA SER A 204 7.22 6.41 3.74
C SER A 204 7.63 7.83 3.41
N PHE A 205 6.69 8.77 3.41
CA PHE A 205 6.99 10.19 3.23
C PHE A 205 7.94 10.71 4.32
N GLY A 206 7.75 10.30 5.58
CA GLY A 206 8.66 10.63 6.67
C GLY A 206 10.09 10.11 6.43
N GLN A 207 10.22 8.88 5.93
CA GLN A 207 11.53 8.32 5.55
C GLN A 207 12.15 9.10 4.39
N VAL A 208 11.38 9.36 3.34
CA VAL A 208 11.85 10.12 2.16
C VAL A 208 12.35 11.51 2.55
N TYR A 209 11.60 12.21 3.40
CA TYR A 209 11.98 13.52 3.91
C TYR A 209 13.26 13.46 4.73
N SER A 210 13.34 12.52 5.69
CA SER A 210 14.52 12.35 6.54
C SER A 210 15.77 12.07 5.73
N ILE A 211 15.71 11.15 4.76
CA ILE A 211 16.86 10.78 3.92
C ILE A 211 17.28 11.97 3.06
N THR A 212 16.32 12.64 2.41
CA THR A 212 16.62 13.82 1.57
C THR A 212 17.30 14.91 2.40
N SER A 213 16.79 15.20 3.60
CA SER A 213 17.38 16.19 4.50
C SER A 213 18.80 15.81 4.91
N SER A 214 19.07 14.55 5.25
CA SER A 214 20.42 14.07 5.58
C SER A 214 21.39 14.24 4.42
N VAL A 215 20.96 13.96 3.18
CA VAL A 215 21.76 14.16 1.97
C VAL A 215 22.09 15.64 1.76
N GLU A 216 21.08 16.52 1.80
CA GLU A 216 21.26 17.96 1.57
C GLU A 216 22.17 18.60 2.64
N VAL A 217 21.98 18.23 3.91
CA VAL A 217 22.82 18.71 5.01
C VAL A 217 24.26 18.24 4.83
N ALA A 218 24.47 16.96 4.51
CA ALA A 218 25.81 16.41 4.28
C ALA A 218 26.52 17.13 3.11
N GLN A 219 25.84 17.30 1.97
CA GLN A 219 26.39 18.01 0.81
C GLN A 219 26.76 19.45 1.15
N ARG A 220 25.89 20.18 1.85
CA ARG A 220 26.16 21.56 2.27
C ARG A 220 27.35 21.65 3.22
N LEU A 221 27.48 20.72 4.17
CA LEU A 221 28.62 20.69 5.09
C LEU A 221 29.93 20.39 4.35
N VAL A 222 29.91 19.52 3.34
CA VAL A 222 31.06 19.30 2.45
C VAL A 222 31.42 20.60 1.73
N GLU A 223 30.47 21.28 1.10
CA GLU A 223 30.71 22.55 0.40
C GLU A 223 31.31 23.62 1.34
N LEU A 224 30.72 23.80 2.53
CA LEU A 224 31.23 24.73 3.53
C LEU A 224 32.65 24.36 3.99
N CYS A 225 32.96 23.08 4.14
CA CYS A 225 34.29 22.61 4.49
C CYS A 225 35.32 22.90 3.39
N LEU A 226 34.94 22.73 2.12
CA LEU A 226 35.79 23.06 0.97
C LEU A 226 36.06 24.57 0.87
N VAL A 227 35.03 25.40 1.03
CA VAL A 227 35.16 26.87 0.94
C VAL A 227 35.97 27.44 2.11
N ASN A 228 35.79 26.90 3.32
CA ASN A 228 36.52 27.35 4.50
C ASN A 228 37.96 26.82 4.56
N ARG A 229 38.49 26.29 3.46
CA ARG A 229 39.92 25.97 3.33
C ARG A 229 40.81 27.17 3.62
N GLU A 230 40.39 28.42 3.37
CA GLU A 230 41.21 29.58 3.75
C GLU A 230 41.07 29.97 5.23
N VAL A 231 39.92 29.71 5.85
CA VAL A 231 39.66 29.98 7.27
C VAL A 231 40.31 28.94 8.19
N CYS A 232 40.42 27.69 7.75
CA CYS A 232 41.03 26.59 8.51
C CYS A 232 42.36 26.08 7.92
N GLY A 233 42.66 26.35 6.65
CA GLY A 233 43.82 25.81 5.93
C GLY A 233 45.02 26.74 5.85
N SER A 234 45.03 27.87 6.57
CA SER A 234 46.25 28.65 6.81
C SER A 234 46.81 28.53 8.23
N VAL A 235 46.15 27.79 9.13
CA VAL A 235 46.61 27.66 10.51
C VAL A 235 46.95 26.21 10.77
N VAL A 236 48.24 25.95 10.68
CA VAL A 236 48.99 25.16 11.67
C VAL A 236 48.11 24.96 12.92
N CYS A 237 47.37 23.84 13.00
CA CYS A 237 46.60 23.45 14.18
C CYS A 237 47.55 22.98 15.29
N SER A 238 48.59 23.77 15.54
CA SER A 238 49.64 23.60 16.50
C SER A 238 50.04 25.00 16.96
N GLN A 239 49.25 25.53 17.91
CA GLN A 239 49.48 26.68 18.81
C GLN A 239 48.60 27.94 18.62
N PRO A 240 48.23 28.63 19.73
CA PRO A 240 47.72 28.14 21.00
C PRO A 240 46.17 28.14 20.97
N SER A 241 45.55 27.12 21.58
CA SER A 241 44.10 27.08 21.78
C SER A 241 43.66 28.36 22.49
N CYS A 242 42.83 29.16 21.82
CA CYS A 242 42.07 30.21 22.48
C CYS A 242 41.44 29.64 23.75
N PRO A 243 41.71 30.17 24.94
CA PRO A 243 41.19 29.57 26.17
C PRO A 243 39.68 29.81 26.34
N ASN A 244 39.16 30.85 25.69
CA ASN A 244 37.74 31.21 25.77
C ASN A 244 37.02 30.70 24.52
N VAL A 245 36.51 29.47 24.60
CA VAL A 245 35.75 28.82 23.52
C VAL A 245 34.29 28.67 23.90
N THR A 246 33.38 29.14 23.06
CA THR A 246 31.93 28.88 23.19
C THR A 246 31.44 28.02 22.03
N ASN A 247 30.54 27.07 22.29
CA ASN A 247 29.90 26.30 21.23
C ASN A 247 28.57 26.94 20.83
N VAL A 248 28.31 27.01 19.53
CA VAL A 248 27.05 27.44 18.93
C VAL A 248 26.46 26.26 18.20
N THR A 249 25.23 25.92 18.50
CA THR A 249 24.53 24.83 17.82
C THR A 249 23.99 25.29 16.47
N LEU A 250 23.91 24.39 15.49
CA LEU A 250 23.28 24.69 14.20
C LEU A 250 21.83 25.18 14.34
N ALA A 251 21.12 24.82 15.42
CA ALA A 251 19.78 25.30 15.73
C ALA A 251 19.73 26.80 16.08
N GLU A 252 20.82 27.36 16.61
CA GLU A 252 20.93 28.78 16.97
C GLU A 252 21.30 29.66 15.76
N ILE A 253 21.75 29.04 14.67
CA ILE A 253 22.10 29.71 13.41
C ILE A 253 20.85 29.69 12.52
N ASN A 254 20.10 30.79 12.52
CA ASN A 254 18.95 30.93 11.64
C ASN A 254 19.42 31.26 10.21
N PRO A 255 19.23 30.36 9.22
CA PRO A 255 19.70 30.59 7.85
C PRO A 255 18.94 31.70 7.10
N ARG A 256 17.84 32.23 7.67
CA ARG A 256 17.09 33.39 7.13
C ARG A 256 17.54 34.72 7.74
N LYS A 257 18.47 34.71 8.68
CA LYS A 257 19.04 35.92 9.29
C LYS A 257 20.53 35.98 8.98
N GLU A 258 20.98 37.14 8.51
CA GLU A 258 22.40 37.40 8.25
C GLU A 258 23.23 37.54 9.54
N THR A 259 22.57 37.58 10.70
CA THR A 259 23.20 37.77 12.01
C THR A 259 22.87 36.62 12.96
N ILE A 260 23.85 36.25 13.78
CA ILE A 260 23.70 35.31 14.90
C ILE A 260 23.69 36.07 16.23
N ASN A 261 23.02 35.51 17.24
CA ASN A 261 23.13 36.05 18.59
C ASN A 261 24.58 35.91 19.06
N ASN A 262 25.10 36.95 19.73
CA ASN A 262 26.46 36.92 20.24
C ASN A 262 26.61 35.78 21.25
N PRO A 263 27.46 34.77 20.97
CA PRO A 263 27.63 33.62 21.87
C PRO A 263 28.44 33.97 23.13
N PHE A 264 29.10 35.13 23.18
CA PHE A 264 29.86 35.58 24.33
C PHE A 264 29.00 36.48 25.22
N THR A 265 28.31 35.86 26.18
CA THR A 265 27.48 36.55 27.17
C THR A 265 28.31 37.22 28.28
N PHE A 266 29.59 36.89 28.39
CA PHE A 266 30.53 37.48 29.34
C PHE A 266 31.90 37.68 28.68
N VAL A 267 32.42 38.91 28.73
CA VAL A 267 33.74 39.28 28.22
C VAL A 267 34.43 40.16 29.26
N THR A 268 35.68 39.86 29.61
CA THR A 268 36.49 40.69 30.52
C THR A 268 37.73 41.24 29.81
N ASN A 269 38.29 42.32 30.33
CA ASN A 269 39.49 42.97 29.77
C ASN A 269 40.74 42.05 29.73
N GLY A 270 40.72 40.88 30.40
CA GLY A 270 41.79 39.89 30.35
C GLY A 270 41.62 38.81 29.28
N MET A 271 40.51 38.82 28.53
CA MET A 271 40.25 37.85 27.46
C MET A 271 40.91 38.29 26.15
N ASN A 272 42.17 37.89 25.96
CA ASN A 272 42.97 38.26 24.79
C ASN A 272 42.57 37.52 23.50
N CYS A 273 41.70 36.51 23.61
CA CYS A 273 41.17 35.75 22.50
C CYS A 273 39.78 35.22 22.85
N LEU A 274 38.86 35.29 21.89
CA LEU A 274 37.54 34.67 21.92
C LEU A 274 37.37 33.81 20.65
N THR A 275 36.88 32.59 20.78
CA THR A 275 36.59 31.72 19.63
C THR A 275 35.24 31.04 19.85
N PHE A 276 34.43 30.93 18.81
CA PHE A 276 33.25 30.09 18.87
C PHE A 276 33.35 28.93 17.87
N ARG A 277 32.77 27.79 18.21
CA ARG A 277 32.76 26.59 17.38
C ARG A 277 31.34 26.20 17.07
N ILE A 278 31.08 25.83 15.83
CA ILE A 278 29.76 25.34 15.43
C ILE A 278 29.72 23.84 15.71
N THR A 279 28.76 23.39 16.52
CA THR A 279 28.55 21.98 16.86
C THR A 279 27.19 21.49 16.37
N GLY A 280 27.14 20.22 15.96
CA GLY A 280 25.91 19.54 15.50
C GLY A 280 24.92 19.30 16.62
#